data_AF-A0A1H6F8F8-F1
#
_entry.id   AF-A0A1H6F8F8-F1
#
_cell.length_a   1.000
_cell.length_b   1.000
_cell.length_c   1.000
_cell.angle_alpha   90.00
_cell.angle_beta   90.00
_cell.angle_gamma   90.00
#
_symmetry.space_group_name_H-M   'P 1'
#
loop_
_entity.id
_entity.type
_entity.pdbx_description
1 polymer ?
#
loop_
_entity_poly.entity_id
_entity_poly.type
_entity_poly.pdbx_seq_one_letter_code
_entity_poly.pdbx_strand_id
1 'polypeptide(L)'
;MRYFYFTLGPVQDFVSQARRTRDFWAGSFLLSWLSAVAMQSVKNQCTTAELLPEADTHFLDCLQGRGTGKKPTQGSVPNRFRAAVCGGFKADLVVKDVKRAWVHLADIIYAKDLVHFPHVTDKTRDIWDRQVEHFWDISWILVDEKNNAAPNQRKQIRTYFPPEEPGLKCMMMQGWQELSGIETPQSADLEKFWQPIQKNSIVIYASANTFPPWVLSSGVLPVILRH
;
A
#
# COMPACT_ATOMS: atom_id res chain seq x y z
N MET A 1 -22.99 -6.07 19.69
CA MET A 1 -22.27 -6.01 18.39
C MET A 1 -20.87 -5.39 18.61
N ARG A 2 -19.90 -5.60 17.72
CA ARG A 2 -18.58 -4.92 17.79
C ARG A 2 -18.39 -4.00 16.61
N TYR A 3 -17.66 -2.91 16.80
CA TYR A 3 -17.30 -1.97 15.75
C TYR A 3 -15.79 -1.92 15.57
N PHE A 4 -15.35 -2.22 14.36
CA PHE A 4 -13.97 -2.10 13.92
C PHE A 4 -13.80 -0.78 13.17
N TYR A 5 -12.83 0.02 13.57
CA TYR A 5 -12.42 1.23 12.88
C TYR A 5 -11.03 1.00 12.30
N PHE A 6 -10.85 1.30 11.02
CA PHE A 6 -9.58 1.12 10.32
C PHE A 6 -9.15 2.44 9.68
N THR A 7 -7.85 2.70 9.69
CA THR A 7 -7.23 3.82 8.98
C THR A 7 -5.89 3.37 8.40
N LEU A 8 -5.71 3.60 7.11
CA LEU A 8 -4.45 3.46 6.39
C LEU A 8 -3.85 4.84 6.14
N GLY A 9 -2.60 5.02 6.53
CA GLY A 9 -1.78 6.20 6.27
C GLY A 9 -0.31 5.82 6.08
N PRO A 10 0.59 6.78 5.82
CA PRO A 10 0.34 8.22 5.72
C PRO A 10 -0.35 8.60 4.40
N VAL A 11 -1.40 9.43 4.46
CA VAL A 11 -2.12 9.87 3.24
C VAL A 11 -1.54 11.17 2.71
N GLN A 12 -1.35 12.16 3.60
CA GLN A 12 -0.89 13.49 3.18
C GLN A 12 0.55 13.43 2.68
N ASP A 13 1.46 12.78 3.40
CA ASP A 13 2.86 12.66 2.96
C ASP A 13 2.99 11.83 1.69
N PHE A 14 2.18 10.78 1.52
CA PHE A 14 2.21 9.95 0.31
C PHE A 14 1.68 10.68 -0.93
N VAL A 15 0.55 11.38 -0.81
CA VAL A 15 -0.09 12.04 -1.96
C VAL A 15 0.59 13.37 -2.29
N SER A 16 1.11 14.11 -1.29
CA SER A 16 1.77 15.41 -1.51
C SER A 16 3.14 15.31 -2.19
N GLN A 17 3.77 14.14 -2.18
CA GLN A 17 5.06 13.89 -2.82
C GLN A 17 4.94 13.63 -4.33
N ALA A 18 3.72 13.50 -4.86
CA ALA A 18 3.46 13.36 -6.28
C ALA A 18 3.88 14.64 -7.05
N ARG A 19 4.82 14.51 -7.99
CA ARG A 19 5.30 15.65 -8.81
C ARG A 19 4.56 15.81 -10.13
N ARG A 20 3.86 14.77 -10.60
CA ARG A 20 3.05 14.79 -11.83
C ARG A 20 1.63 14.32 -11.53
N THR A 21 0.65 14.81 -12.29
CA THR A 21 -0.77 14.41 -12.16
C THR A 21 -0.95 12.89 -12.22
N ARG A 22 -0.15 12.21 -13.04
CA ARG A 22 -0.15 10.75 -13.14
C ARG A 22 0.26 10.05 -11.83
N ASP A 23 1.23 10.60 -11.11
CA ASP A 23 1.70 10.03 -9.84
C ASP A 23 0.60 10.14 -8.77
N PHE A 24 -0.20 11.21 -8.82
CA PHE A 24 -1.38 11.39 -7.98
C PHE A 24 -2.47 10.33 -8.25
N TRP A 25 -2.73 10.01 -9.53
CA TRP A 25 -3.67 8.95 -9.91
C TRP A 25 -3.21 7.57 -9.42
N ALA A 26 -1.92 7.25 -9.57
CA ALA A 26 -1.35 5.99 -9.10
C ALA A 26 -1.44 5.86 -7.57
N GLY A 27 -1.09 6.93 -6.86
CA GLY A 27 -1.09 6.95 -5.40
C GLY A 27 -2.51 6.79 -4.81
N SER A 28 -3.47 7.55 -5.33
CA SER A 28 -4.87 7.43 -4.90
C SER A 28 -5.48 6.05 -5.20
N PHE A 29 -5.11 5.45 -6.35
CA PHE A 29 -5.51 4.08 -6.67
C PHE A 29 -4.91 3.06 -5.71
N LEU A 30 -3.59 3.15 -5.42
CA LEU A 30 -2.91 2.22 -4.51
C LEU A 30 -3.51 2.26 -3.10
N LEU A 31 -3.79 3.46 -2.57
CA LEU A 31 -4.46 3.65 -1.30
C LEU A 31 -5.85 2.98 -1.29
N SER A 32 -6.62 3.19 -2.37
CA SER A 32 -7.94 2.57 -2.52
C SER A 32 -7.83 1.05 -2.60
N TRP A 33 -6.84 0.52 -3.32
CA TRP A 33 -6.62 -0.92 -3.47
C TRP A 33 -6.26 -1.59 -2.15
N LEU A 34 -5.32 -1.05 -1.37
CA LEU A 34 -4.98 -1.57 -0.05
C LEU A 34 -6.16 -1.49 0.93
N SER A 35 -6.96 -0.42 0.85
CA SER A 35 -8.17 -0.26 1.66
C SER A 35 -9.26 -1.27 1.25
N ALA A 36 -9.38 -1.58 -0.04
CA ALA A 36 -10.25 -2.62 -0.54
C ALA A 36 -9.83 -4.01 -0.05
N VAL A 37 -8.52 -4.31 0.01
CA VAL A 37 -7.99 -5.53 0.62
C VAL A 37 -8.41 -5.63 2.09
N ALA A 38 -8.32 -4.53 2.85
CA ALA A 38 -8.76 -4.48 4.24
C ALA A 38 -10.27 -4.77 4.37
N MET A 39 -11.11 -4.10 3.59
CA MET A 39 -12.57 -4.32 3.57
C MET A 39 -12.92 -5.76 3.17
N GLN A 40 -12.20 -6.34 2.22
CA GLN A 40 -12.42 -7.73 1.81
C GLN A 40 -12.05 -8.72 2.91
N SER A 41 -10.93 -8.49 3.63
CA SER A 41 -10.54 -9.31 4.78
C SER A 41 -11.62 -9.29 5.87
N VAL A 42 -12.27 -8.13 6.10
CA VAL A 42 -13.41 -8.02 7.01
C VAL A 42 -14.60 -8.86 6.54
N LYS A 43 -15.00 -8.75 5.26
CA LYS A 43 -16.11 -9.54 4.70
C LYS A 43 -15.87 -11.04 4.75
N ASN A 44 -14.62 -11.48 4.60
CA ASN A 44 -14.27 -12.90 4.67
C ASN A 44 -14.43 -13.47 6.09
N GLN A 45 -14.13 -12.67 7.12
CA GLN A 45 -14.30 -13.07 8.51
C GLN A 45 -15.76 -12.97 8.98
N CYS A 46 -16.49 -11.97 8.49
CA CYS A 46 -17.88 -11.72 8.86
C CYS A 46 -18.68 -11.34 7.61
N THR A 47 -19.40 -12.30 7.04
CA THR A 47 -20.21 -12.10 5.81
C THR A 47 -21.34 -11.09 6.00
N THR A 48 -21.83 -10.94 7.23
CA THR A 48 -22.87 -9.97 7.62
C THR A 48 -22.29 -8.62 8.06
N ALA A 49 -21.01 -8.35 7.78
CA ALA A 49 -20.41 -7.09 8.19
C ALA A 49 -20.99 -5.89 7.42
N GLU A 50 -21.43 -4.89 8.17
CA GLU A 50 -21.88 -3.61 7.61
C GLU A 50 -20.69 -2.65 7.54
N LEU A 51 -20.29 -2.25 6.32
CA LEU A 51 -19.15 -1.37 6.07
C LEU A 51 -19.62 0.07 5.81
N LEU A 52 -18.93 1.03 6.42
CA LEU A 52 -19.20 2.47 6.28
C LEU A 52 -17.89 3.23 6.03
N PRO A 53 -17.77 4.00 4.93
CA PRO A 53 -18.69 4.05 3.78
C PRO A 53 -18.91 2.68 3.13
N GLU A 54 -20.02 2.53 2.41
CA GLU A 54 -20.29 1.30 1.67
C GLU A 54 -19.13 1.00 0.72
N ALA A 55 -18.69 -0.25 0.71
CA ALA A 55 -17.60 -0.66 -0.15
C ALA A 55 -18.06 -0.69 -1.61
N ASP A 56 -17.26 -0.12 -2.51
CA ASP A 56 -17.45 -0.26 -3.96
C ASP A 56 -17.42 -1.74 -4.34
N THR A 57 -18.60 -2.30 -4.59
CA THR A 57 -18.80 -3.73 -4.84
C THR A 57 -18.09 -4.18 -6.10
N HIS A 58 -18.14 -3.37 -7.16
CA HIS A 58 -17.45 -3.65 -8.40
C HIS A 58 -15.92 -3.64 -8.20
N PHE A 59 -15.38 -2.72 -7.41
CA PHE A 59 -13.95 -2.72 -7.06
C PHE A 59 -13.55 -4.00 -6.32
N LEU A 60 -14.34 -4.42 -5.31
CA LEU A 60 -14.10 -5.65 -4.57
C LEU A 60 -14.23 -6.92 -5.43
N ASP A 61 -15.21 -6.96 -6.33
CA ASP A 61 -15.38 -8.09 -7.23
C ASP A 61 -14.22 -8.19 -8.21
N CYS A 62 -13.76 -7.06 -8.78
CA CYS A 62 -12.55 -7.02 -9.59
C CYS A 62 -11.31 -7.46 -8.81
N LEU A 63 -11.19 -7.06 -7.53
CA LEU A 63 -10.11 -7.47 -6.65
C LEU A 63 -10.06 -9.00 -6.45
N GLN A 64 -11.21 -9.66 -6.38
CA GLN A 64 -11.32 -11.11 -6.23
C GLN A 64 -11.31 -11.87 -7.56
N GLY A 65 -11.12 -11.20 -8.69
CA GLY A 65 -11.19 -11.81 -10.02
C GLY A 65 -12.59 -12.21 -10.47
N ARG A 66 -13.63 -11.76 -9.77
CA ARG A 66 -15.06 -12.02 -10.06
C ARG A 66 -15.73 -10.88 -10.83
N GLY A 67 -15.09 -9.72 -10.91
CA GLY A 67 -15.64 -8.53 -11.54
C GLY A 67 -15.85 -8.71 -13.05
N THR A 68 -17.05 -8.39 -13.50
CA THR A 68 -17.45 -8.39 -14.92
C THR A 68 -17.37 -6.98 -15.51
N GLY A 69 -16.90 -6.85 -16.75
CA GLY A 69 -16.90 -5.57 -17.46
C GLY A 69 -15.61 -4.75 -17.29
N LYS A 70 -15.72 -3.42 -17.32
CA LYS A 70 -14.56 -2.51 -17.33
C LYS A 70 -13.99 -2.36 -15.93
N LYS A 71 -12.75 -2.83 -15.74
CA LYS A 71 -12.05 -2.76 -14.45
C LYS A 71 -11.87 -1.33 -13.96
N PRO A 72 -11.87 -1.07 -12.63
CA PRO A 72 -11.71 0.26 -12.07
C PRO A 72 -10.37 0.85 -12.48
N THR A 73 -10.36 2.10 -12.96
CA THR A 73 -9.13 2.83 -13.32
C THR A 73 -8.86 4.00 -12.37
N GLN A 74 -9.74 4.22 -11.40
CA GLN A 74 -9.66 5.29 -10.41
C GLN A 74 -9.88 4.70 -9.02
N GLY A 75 -9.23 5.29 -8.02
CA GLY A 75 -9.44 4.92 -6.63
C GLY A 75 -10.79 5.45 -6.12
N SER A 76 -11.67 4.56 -5.67
CA SER A 76 -12.99 4.88 -5.12
C SER A 76 -13.15 4.49 -3.65
N VAL A 77 -12.20 3.73 -3.09
CA VAL A 77 -12.30 3.15 -1.74
C VAL A 77 -11.59 4.06 -0.73
N PRO A 78 -12.28 4.51 0.33
CA PRO A 78 -11.68 5.41 1.31
C PRO A 78 -10.63 4.68 2.15
N ASN A 79 -9.58 5.41 2.52
CA ASN A 79 -8.51 4.92 3.40
C ASN A 79 -8.90 4.86 4.90
N ARG A 80 -10.16 5.16 5.21
CA ARG A 80 -10.76 5.06 6.54
C ARG A 80 -12.14 4.46 6.41
N PHE A 81 -12.45 3.47 7.24
CA PHE A 81 -13.77 2.88 7.30
C PHE A 81 -14.10 2.35 8.69
N ARG A 82 -15.39 2.12 8.91
CA ARG A 82 -15.96 1.43 10.06
C ARG A 82 -16.65 0.16 9.58
N ALA A 83 -16.58 -0.91 10.37
CA ALA A 83 -17.32 -2.14 10.14
C ALA A 83 -18.06 -2.58 11.40
N ALA A 84 -19.34 -2.96 11.27
CA ALA A 84 -20.00 -3.78 12.29
C ALA A 84 -19.55 -5.24 12.11
N VAL A 85 -18.94 -5.83 13.12
CA VAL A 85 -18.28 -7.14 13.02
C VAL A 85 -18.83 -8.16 14.03
N CYS A 86 -18.72 -9.43 13.66
CA CYS A 86 -19.14 -10.59 14.43
C CYS A 86 -18.19 -10.87 15.61
N GLY A 87 -18.65 -11.66 16.61
CA GLY A 87 -17.93 -11.86 17.87
C GLY A 87 -16.55 -12.53 17.76
N GLY A 88 -16.30 -13.28 16.67
CA GLY A 88 -15.02 -13.95 16.39
C GLY A 88 -14.04 -13.14 15.54
N PHE A 89 -14.35 -11.89 15.21
CA PHE A 89 -13.53 -11.04 14.34
C PHE A 89 -12.15 -10.76 14.93
N LYS A 90 -11.11 -10.88 14.10
CA LYS A 90 -9.69 -10.64 14.44
C LYS A 90 -9.14 -9.50 13.60
N ALA A 91 -8.96 -8.34 14.22
CA ALA A 91 -8.41 -7.14 13.59
C ALA A 91 -6.99 -7.35 13.03
N ASP A 92 -6.15 -8.11 13.73
CA ASP A 92 -4.76 -8.35 13.31
C ASP A 92 -4.64 -9.07 11.97
N LEU A 93 -5.63 -9.92 11.63
CA LEU A 93 -5.67 -10.59 10.32
C LEU A 93 -5.88 -9.59 9.19
N VAL A 94 -6.68 -8.54 9.41
CA VAL A 94 -6.89 -7.46 8.43
C VAL A 94 -5.58 -6.72 8.17
N VAL A 95 -4.85 -6.36 9.23
CA VAL A 95 -3.54 -5.70 9.11
C VAL A 95 -2.55 -6.59 8.36
N LYS A 96 -2.51 -7.89 8.72
CA LYS A 96 -1.64 -8.89 8.08
C LYS A 96 -1.94 -9.02 6.58
N ASP A 97 -3.20 -9.05 6.19
CA ASP A 97 -3.60 -9.15 4.78
C ASP A 97 -3.18 -7.94 3.97
N VAL A 98 -3.36 -6.73 4.51
CA VAL A 98 -2.93 -5.48 3.87
C VAL A 98 -1.41 -5.44 3.71
N LYS A 99 -0.65 -5.72 4.78
CA LYS A 99 0.82 -5.75 4.73
C LYS A 99 1.33 -6.77 3.70
N ARG A 100 0.74 -7.97 3.67
CA ARG A 100 1.12 -9.00 2.72
C ARG A 100 0.83 -8.61 1.27
N ALA A 101 -0.32 -7.97 1.02
CA ALA A 101 -0.65 -7.46 -0.31
C ALA A 101 0.36 -6.39 -0.77
N TRP A 102 0.76 -5.49 0.14
CA TRP A 102 1.77 -4.47 -0.12
C TRP A 102 3.16 -5.07 -0.43
N VAL A 103 3.67 -5.93 0.45
CA VAL A 103 4.98 -6.59 0.26
C VAL A 103 5.01 -7.35 -1.05
N HIS A 104 3.95 -8.11 -1.36
CA HIS A 104 3.88 -8.88 -2.59
C HIS A 104 3.92 -7.99 -3.85
N LEU A 105 3.21 -6.87 -3.84
CA LEU A 105 3.29 -5.89 -4.93
C LEU A 105 4.71 -5.34 -5.08
N ALA A 106 5.36 -5.00 -3.97
CA ALA A 106 6.72 -4.49 -3.97
C ALA A 106 7.72 -5.53 -4.52
N ASP A 107 7.58 -6.81 -4.16
CA ASP A 107 8.40 -7.90 -4.70
C ASP A 107 8.25 -8.05 -6.21
N ILE A 108 7.02 -7.95 -6.75
CA ILE A 108 6.78 -7.99 -8.20
C ILE A 108 7.51 -6.84 -8.89
N ILE A 109 7.42 -5.63 -8.33
CA ILE A 109 8.10 -4.44 -8.89
C ILE A 109 9.61 -4.62 -8.83
N TYR A 110 10.17 -5.04 -7.70
CA TYR A 110 11.60 -5.26 -7.55
C TYR A 110 12.12 -6.29 -8.56
N ALA A 111 11.44 -7.43 -8.67
CA ALA A 111 11.82 -8.52 -9.58
C ALA A 111 11.72 -8.14 -11.05
N LYS A 112 10.76 -7.29 -11.43
CA LYS A 112 10.56 -6.87 -12.82
C LYS A 112 11.46 -5.69 -13.21
N ASP A 113 11.60 -4.72 -12.32
CA ASP A 113 12.10 -3.39 -12.66
C ASP A 113 13.48 -3.10 -12.06
N LEU A 114 14.01 -3.89 -11.11
CA LEU A 114 15.28 -3.60 -10.45
C LEU A 114 16.32 -4.72 -10.56
N VAL A 115 15.93 -6.00 -10.39
CA VAL A 115 16.89 -7.11 -10.24
C VAL A 115 17.83 -7.31 -11.44
N HIS A 116 17.46 -6.83 -12.62
CA HIS A 116 18.22 -7.02 -13.85
C HIS A 116 19.40 -6.03 -14.02
N PHE A 117 19.52 -5.02 -13.16
CA PHE A 117 20.56 -4.02 -13.27
C PHE A 117 21.83 -4.46 -12.50
N PRO A 118 23.02 -4.37 -13.11
CA PRO A 118 24.26 -4.90 -12.52
C PRO A 118 24.71 -4.15 -11.25
N HIS A 119 24.20 -2.95 -11.01
CA HIS A 119 24.52 -2.14 -9.83
C HIS A 119 23.51 -2.32 -8.69
N VAL A 120 22.45 -3.12 -8.90
CA VAL A 120 21.53 -3.52 -7.83
C VAL A 120 22.18 -4.68 -7.08
N THR A 121 22.40 -4.49 -5.78
CA THR A 121 23.11 -5.43 -4.91
C THR A 121 22.25 -5.84 -3.72
N ASP A 122 22.75 -6.75 -2.89
CA ASP A 122 22.10 -7.13 -1.62
C ASP A 122 21.85 -5.90 -0.73
N LYS A 123 22.76 -4.92 -0.73
CA LYS A 123 22.56 -3.64 -0.02
C LYS A 123 21.31 -2.90 -0.51
N THR A 124 21.07 -2.88 -1.82
CA THR A 124 19.86 -2.29 -2.40
C THR A 124 18.61 -3.05 -1.96
N ARG A 125 18.68 -4.39 -1.88
CA ARG A 125 17.59 -5.22 -1.39
C ARG A 125 17.29 -4.95 0.10
N ASP A 126 18.32 -4.86 0.94
CA ASP A 126 18.18 -4.57 2.36
C ASP A 126 17.50 -3.21 2.60
N ILE A 127 17.89 -2.18 1.84
CA ILE A 127 17.25 -0.87 1.89
C ILE A 127 15.79 -0.98 1.43
N TRP A 128 15.54 -1.65 0.31
CA TRP A 128 14.18 -1.84 -0.23
C TRP A 128 13.24 -2.53 0.77
N ASP A 129 13.63 -3.68 1.31
CA ASP A 129 12.81 -4.49 2.21
C ASP A 129 12.49 -3.72 3.50
N ARG A 130 13.51 -3.09 4.07
CA ARG A 130 13.36 -2.26 5.28
C ARG A 130 12.37 -1.12 5.05
N GLN A 131 12.42 -0.47 3.89
CA GLN A 131 11.49 0.61 3.56
C GLN A 131 10.07 0.11 3.31
N VAL A 132 9.93 -0.97 2.54
CA VAL A 132 8.62 -1.60 2.25
C VAL A 132 7.92 -2.03 3.53
N GLU A 133 8.65 -2.61 4.49
CA GLU A 133 8.10 -3.09 5.77
C GLU A 133 7.51 -1.95 6.62
N HIS A 134 8.15 -0.78 6.61
CA HIS A 134 7.82 0.34 7.50
C HIS A 134 7.04 1.47 6.81
N PHE A 135 6.67 1.29 5.53
CA PHE A 135 6.08 2.35 4.73
C PHE A 135 4.70 2.80 5.20
N TRP A 136 3.83 1.84 5.55
CA TRP A 136 2.44 2.11 5.89
C TRP A 136 2.20 2.13 7.40
N ASP A 137 1.57 3.20 7.86
CA ASP A 137 0.94 3.30 9.18
C ASP A 137 -0.50 2.77 9.09
N ILE A 138 -0.73 1.63 9.74
CA ILE A 138 -2.05 1.02 9.83
C ILE A 138 -2.50 1.11 11.28
N SER A 139 -3.55 1.89 11.51
CA SER A 139 -4.16 2.04 12.83
C SER A 139 -5.57 1.46 12.83
N TRP A 140 -5.92 0.81 13.93
CA TRP A 140 -7.25 0.24 14.10
C TRP A 140 -7.73 0.25 15.55
N ILE A 141 -9.04 0.18 15.74
CA ILE A 141 -9.69 0.07 17.05
C ILE A 141 -10.86 -0.89 16.93
N LEU A 142 -10.97 -1.82 17.88
CA LEU A 142 -12.14 -2.68 18.03
C LEU A 142 -12.87 -2.28 19.32
N VAL A 143 -14.16 -1.94 19.21
CA VAL A 143 -14.98 -1.43 20.31
C VAL A 143 -16.24 -2.27 20.45
N ASP A 144 -16.57 -2.67 21.68
CA ASP A 144 -17.88 -3.24 21.99
C ASP A 144 -18.94 -2.14 22.09
N GLU A 145 -20.16 -2.41 21.63
CA GLU A 145 -21.31 -1.48 21.61
C GLU A 145 -21.60 -0.78 22.96
N LYS A 146 -21.22 -1.43 24.08
CA LYS A 146 -21.38 -0.90 25.43
C LYS A 146 -20.40 0.23 25.78
N ASN A 147 -19.36 0.48 24.96
CA ASN A 147 -18.26 1.39 25.28
C ASN A 147 -18.10 2.50 24.20
N ASN A 148 -19.14 3.31 24.02
CA ASN A 148 -19.28 4.30 22.93
C ASN A 148 -18.32 5.52 22.97
N ALA A 149 -17.51 5.70 24.02
CA ALA A 149 -16.70 6.91 24.20
C ALA A 149 -15.29 6.84 23.56
N ALA A 150 -14.75 5.65 23.32
CA ALA A 150 -13.37 5.44 22.85
C ALA A 150 -13.06 5.89 21.40
N PRO A 151 -13.98 5.81 20.41
CA PRO A 151 -13.64 6.10 19.01
C PRO A 151 -13.32 7.56 18.72
N ASN A 152 -13.92 8.52 19.43
CA ASN A 152 -13.75 9.95 19.14
C ASN A 152 -12.38 10.49 19.58
N GLN A 153 -11.78 9.93 20.63
CA GLN A 153 -10.52 10.43 21.19
C GLN A 153 -9.28 10.07 20.36
N ARG A 154 -9.35 9.01 19.55
CA ARG A 154 -8.22 8.56 18.70
C ARG A 154 -8.29 9.01 17.24
N LYS A 155 -9.42 9.61 16.81
CA LYS A 155 -9.58 10.17 15.44
C LYS A 155 -8.55 11.25 15.08
N GLN A 156 -7.79 11.74 16.06
CA GLN A 156 -6.78 12.79 15.91
C GLN A 156 -5.34 12.35 16.20
N ILE A 157 -5.09 11.10 16.63
CA ILE A 157 -3.72 10.67 16.95
C ILE A 157 -3.00 10.37 15.64
N ARG A 158 -2.15 11.32 15.21
CA ARG A 158 -1.15 11.13 14.17
C ARG A 158 0.10 10.56 14.85
N THR A 159 0.31 9.25 14.78
CA THR A 159 1.51 8.61 15.36
C THR A 159 2.56 8.30 14.31
N TYR A 160 2.36 8.70 13.05
CA TYR A 160 3.34 8.42 12.02
C TYR A 160 4.55 9.35 12.18
N PHE A 161 5.63 8.77 12.68
CA PHE A 161 6.97 9.32 12.59
C PHE A 161 7.71 8.49 11.54
N PRO A 162 8.13 9.09 10.40
CA PRO A 162 8.95 8.35 9.45
C PRO A 162 10.21 7.86 10.15
N PRO A 163 10.65 6.61 9.89
CA PRO A 163 11.85 6.08 10.50
C PRO A 163 13.06 6.95 10.15
N GLU A 164 14.01 7.07 11.09
CA GLU A 164 15.27 7.75 10.80
C GLU A 164 16.11 6.88 9.87
N GLU A 165 16.17 7.30 8.61
CA GLU A 165 16.86 6.53 7.56
C GLU A 165 18.33 6.98 7.43
N PRO A 166 19.29 6.06 7.27
CA PRO A 166 20.68 6.43 7.07
C PRO A 166 20.96 6.90 5.63
N GLY A 167 22.16 7.43 5.41
CA GLY A 167 22.68 7.73 4.07
C GLY A 167 21.97 8.86 3.31
N LEU A 168 22.18 8.89 1.99
CA LEU A 168 21.62 9.90 1.12
C LEU A 168 20.10 9.76 1.03
N LYS A 169 19.38 10.88 1.10
CA LYS A 169 17.92 10.90 1.06
C LYS A 169 17.38 10.80 -0.36
N CYS A 170 16.26 10.09 -0.51
CA CYS A 170 15.51 10.03 -1.74
C CYS A 170 15.06 11.44 -2.15
N MET A 171 15.29 11.79 -3.43
CA MET A 171 14.90 13.10 -3.95
C MET A 171 13.39 13.26 -4.10
N MET A 172 12.62 12.17 -4.07
CA MET A 172 11.16 12.16 -4.20
C MET A 172 10.48 11.97 -2.85
N MET A 173 10.94 10.98 -2.09
CA MET A 173 10.34 10.57 -0.83
C MET A 173 11.11 11.16 0.35
N GLN A 174 10.65 12.30 0.87
CA GLN A 174 11.34 12.98 1.98
C GLN A 174 11.45 12.05 3.20
N GLY A 175 12.64 12.00 3.79
CA GLY A 175 12.93 11.18 4.98
C GLY A 175 13.51 9.81 4.63
N TRP A 176 13.13 9.21 3.50
CA TRP A 176 13.56 7.88 3.06
C TRP A 176 14.97 7.86 2.46
N GLN A 177 15.71 6.77 2.67
CA GLN A 177 17.02 6.56 2.05
C GLN A 177 16.87 6.30 0.54
N GLU A 178 17.86 6.74 -0.24
CA GLU A 178 18.00 6.42 -1.66
C GLU A 178 18.50 4.97 -1.86
N LEU A 179 18.03 4.29 -2.91
CA LEU A 179 18.17 2.83 -3.08
C LEU A 179 19.59 2.32 -3.38
N SER A 180 20.49 3.13 -3.92
CA SER A 180 21.88 2.73 -4.19
C SER A 180 22.66 2.47 -2.90
N GLY A 181 22.23 3.10 -1.79
CA GLY A 181 22.95 3.04 -0.52
C GLY A 181 24.28 3.78 -0.53
N ILE A 182 24.52 4.65 -1.51
CA ILE A 182 25.71 5.50 -1.60
C ILE A 182 25.51 6.72 -0.68
N GLU A 183 26.49 6.98 0.18
CA GLU A 183 26.38 8.03 1.20
C GLU A 183 26.87 9.39 0.69
N THR A 184 27.70 9.40 -0.34
CA THR A 184 28.29 10.62 -0.90
C THR A 184 27.41 11.23 -2.00
N PRO A 185 26.92 12.47 -1.82
CA PRO A 185 26.23 13.18 -2.87
C PRO A 185 27.11 13.37 -4.12
N GLN A 186 26.51 13.35 -5.31
CA GLN A 186 27.17 13.65 -6.59
C GLN A 186 28.37 12.73 -6.94
N SER A 187 28.41 11.52 -6.37
CA SER A 187 29.42 10.54 -6.76
C SER A 187 29.14 9.98 -8.16
N ALA A 188 30.22 9.65 -8.89
CA ALA A 188 30.11 8.97 -10.18
C ALA A 188 29.40 7.61 -10.05
N ASP A 189 29.45 6.98 -8.88
CA ASP A 189 28.80 5.70 -8.63
C ASP A 189 27.28 5.83 -8.48
N LEU A 190 26.79 6.96 -7.94
CA LEU A 190 25.36 7.26 -7.90
C LEU A 190 24.80 7.43 -9.31
N GLU A 191 25.56 8.09 -10.19
CA GLU A 191 25.21 8.23 -11.59
C GLU A 191 25.21 6.88 -12.32
N LYS A 192 26.24 6.04 -12.10
CA LYS A 192 26.28 4.67 -12.65
C LYS A 192 25.10 3.82 -12.21
N PHE A 193 24.63 3.98 -10.97
CA PHE A 193 23.45 3.28 -10.47
C PHE A 193 22.17 3.75 -11.16
N TRP A 194 21.92 5.07 -11.22
CA TRP A 194 20.65 5.60 -11.69
C TRP A 194 20.52 5.72 -13.22
N GLN A 195 21.61 5.98 -13.95
CA GLN A 195 21.57 6.17 -15.41
C GLN A 195 20.92 4.99 -16.16
N PRO A 196 21.31 3.72 -15.93
CA PRO A 196 20.69 2.58 -16.60
C PRO A 196 19.22 2.43 -16.25
N ILE A 197 18.88 2.64 -14.97
CA ILE A 197 17.49 2.58 -14.47
C ILE A 197 16.68 3.64 -15.21
N GLN A 198 17.06 4.92 -15.14
CA GLN A 198 16.36 6.04 -15.78
C GLN A 198 16.18 5.88 -17.30
N LYS A 199 17.18 5.33 -18.00
CA LYS A 199 17.13 5.15 -19.46
C LYS A 199 16.16 4.02 -19.86
N ASN A 200 16.14 2.93 -19.08
CA ASN A 200 15.19 1.83 -19.24
C ASN A 200 13.84 2.13 -18.57
N SER A 201 13.75 3.20 -17.77
CA SER A 201 12.51 3.70 -17.16
C SER A 201 11.49 4.24 -18.16
N ILE A 202 11.75 4.17 -19.48
CA ILE A 202 10.66 4.17 -20.46
C ILE A 202 9.63 3.06 -20.09
N VAL A 203 10.00 2.05 -19.30
CA VAL A 203 9.11 0.98 -18.80
C VAL A 203 8.68 1.20 -17.33
N ILE A 204 9.40 1.94 -16.50
CA ILE A 204 8.92 2.29 -15.13
C ILE A 204 7.86 3.41 -15.20
N TYR A 205 7.95 4.28 -16.20
CA TYR A 205 6.98 5.33 -16.48
C TYR A 205 5.97 5.00 -17.59
N ALA A 206 6.19 3.96 -18.42
CA ALA A 206 5.22 3.55 -19.45
C ALA A 206 4.80 2.07 -19.43
N SER A 207 5.33 1.20 -18.57
CA SER A 207 4.66 -0.10 -18.32
C SER A 207 3.44 0.02 -17.40
N ALA A 208 3.24 1.22 -16.85
CA ALA A 208 2.05 1.65 -16.16
C ALA A 208 1.25 2.64 -17.04
N ASN A 209 0.25 2.13 -17.75
CA ASN A 209 -1.08 2.74 -17.65
C ASN A 209 -1.50 2.62 -16.18
N THR A 210 -0.97 3.55 -15.39
CA THR A 210 -0.96 3.90 -13.96
C THR A 210 -1.65 3.08 -12.86
N PHE A 211 -1.86 1.78 -13.05
CA PHE A 211 -2.89 0.93 -12.43
C PHE A 211 -4.23 1.06 -13.17
N PRO A 212 -4.96 -0.04 -13.44
CA PRO A 212 -4.57 -1.44 -13.50
C PRO A 212 -4.82 -2.03 -14.91
N PRO A 213 -3.96 -2.92 -15.45
CA PRO A 213 -4.45 -3.90 -16.42
C PRO A 213 -5.31 -4.94 -15.71
N TRP A 214 -4.99 -5.21 -14.43
CA TRP A 214 -5.85 -5.75 -13.36
C TRP A 214 -5.04 -6.09 -12.09
N VAL A 215 -4.19 -5.14 -11.71
CA VAL A 215 -3.21 -5.25 -10.62
C VAL A 215 -2.23 -6.42 -10.81
N LEU A 216 -1.90 -6.63 -12.09
CA LEU A 216 -0.86 -7.48 -12.68
C LEU A 216 -1.08 -9.00 -12.55
N SER A 217 -2.32 -9.42 -12.73
CA SER A 217 -2.78 -10.81 -12.93
C SER A 217 -2.85 -11.79 -11.76
N SER A 218 -4.02 -11.84 -11.10
CA SER A 218 -4.41 -12.66 -9.96
C SER A 218 -4.01 -14.14 -9.99
N GLY A 219 -2.99 -14.45 -9.19
CA GLY A 219 -3.04 -15.49 -8.16
C GLY A 219 -2.99 -14.91 -6.74
N VAL A 220 -2.90 -13.58 -6.61
CA VAL A 220 -2.51 -12.87 -5.37
C VAL A 220 -3.52 -13.06 -4.23
N LEU A 221 -4.80 -12.73 -4.41
CA LEU A 221 -5.81 -12.94 -3.37
C LEU A 221 -6.18 -14.43 -3.13
N PRO A 222 -6.30 -15.30 -4.15
CA PRO A 222 -6.51 -16.73 -3.91
C PRO A 222 -5.40 -17.38 -3.09
N VAL A 223 -4.15 -16.92 -3.16
CA VAL A 223 -3.04 -17.47 -2.34
C VAL A 223 -2.97 -16.79 -0.98
N ILE A 224 -3.22 -15.49 -0.92
CA ILE A 224 -3.20 -14.72 0.33
C ILE A 224 -4.37 -15.18 1.24
N LEU A 225 -5.60 -15.28 0.73
CA LEU A 225 -6.80 -15.52 1.52
C LEU A 225 -7.23 -17.00 1.64
N ARG A 226 -6.39 -17.97 1.22
CA ARG A 226 -6.68 -19.41 1.30
C ARG A 226 -6.31 -20.09 2.63
N HIS A 227 -6.08 -19.31 3.68
CA HIS A 227 -5.74 -19.82 5.02
C HIS A 227 -6.77 -19.40 6.05
#